data_AF-A0A8B8B2Y1-F1
#
_entry.id   AF-A0A8B8B2Y1-F1
#
_cell.length_a   1.000
_cell.length_b   1.000
_cell.length_c   1.000
_cell.angle_alpha   90.00
_cell.angle_beta   90.00
_cell.angle_gamma   90.00
#
_symmetry.space_group_name_H-M   'P 1'
#
loop_
_entity.id
_entity.type
_entity.pdbx_description
1 polymer ?
#
loop_
_entity_poly.entity_id
_entity_poly.type
_entity_poly.pdbx_seq_one_letter_code
_entity_poly.pdbx_strand_id
1 'polypeptide(L)'
;MSTLKRKMKCMGLFRRKNHSDLLDVAAFILQQHESFGILHGYRWMHLKCVQAGFDIPRDTVYELMKLLDPEGMNARLRKRLKRRSYSSPGPNFVWHIDGYDKLKPYGIAISGCIDGFSRNILWLEAGTSNNDPKVIANYFIKTVKNKGGCPKRVRTDLGTENVHIECMQKFLRRDGEDSLAGDKSYLSGKSALNQRIEWFWGLLRKEMGQFYMDLFADLSRDGNDYFSGNTLDKCIIQYCFMSIIQANLDEIRDTWNTHRLQSNGNGIGGGKRPILMYNLPQLYGAIDHLCQVEENEIIVCVEETTSKQLCADTCLSELCKLLMEESQMNDPITATEAKELYLYLRETVRSELNNFA
;
A
#
# COMPACT_ATOMS: atom_id res chain seq x y z
N MET A 1 32.59 -20.83 -41.40
CA MET A 1 32.94 -21.43 -40.08
C MET A 1 33.26 -22.93 -40.11
N SER A 2 32.78 -23.72 -41.09
CA SER A 2 33.01 -25.18 -41.17
C SER A 2 34.47 -25.57 -41.51
N THR A 3 35.14 -24.79 -42.36
CA THR A 3 36.52 -25.06 -42.80
C THR A 3 37.55 -24.93 -41.68
N LEU A 4 37.35 -23.96 -40.77
CA LEU A 4 38.21 -23.74 -39.60
C LEU A 4 38.10 -24.89 -38.59
N LYS A 5 36.86 -25.30 -38.25
CA LYS A 5 36.60 -26.43 -37.34
C LYS A 5 37.19 -27.75 -37.87
N ARG A 6 37.11 -27.98 -39.19
CA ARG A 6 37.65 -29.19 -39.83
C ARG A 6 39.19 -29.21 -39.83
N LYS A 7 39.84 -28.07 -40.16
CA LYS A 7 41.30 -27.93 -40.06
C LYS A 7 41.81 -28.09 -38.63
N MET A 8 41.13 -27.47 -37.65
CA MET A 8 41.45 -27.64 -36.23
C MET A 8 41.39 -29.12 -35.80
N LYS A 9 40.36 -29.86 -36.22
CA LYS A 9 40.21 -31.29 -35.92
C LYS A 9 41.30 -32.15 -36.57
N CYS A 10 41.66 -31.90 -37.83
CA CYS A 10 42.76 -32.61 -38.52
C CYS A 10 44.13 -32.31 -37.89
N MET A 11 44.31 -31.13 -37.30
CA MET A 11 45.54 -30.71 -36.61
C MET A 11 45.57 -31.13 -35.12
N GLY A 12 44.56 -31.85 -34.62
CA GLY A 12 44.45 -32.21 -33.20
C GLY A 12 44.27 -31.00 -32.26
N LEU A 13 43.92 -29.83 -32.81
CA LEU A 13 43.74 -28.58 -32.10
C LEU A 13 42.28 -28.47 -31.65
N PHE A 14 42.07 -28.51 -30.34
CA PHE A 14 40.76 -28.32 -29.71
C PHE A 14 40.75 -26.97 -29.02
N ARG A 15 39.61 -26.28 -29.02
CA ARG A 15 39.51 -24.96 -28.36
C ARG A 15 39.75 -25.06 -26.85
N ARG A 16 39.34 -26.17 -26.23
CA ARG A 16 39.41 -26.50 -24.80
C ARG A 16 39.44 -28.03 -24.66
N LYS A 17 40.42 -28.59 -23.96
CA LYS A 17 40.62 -30.05 -23.84
C LYS A 17 40.70 -30.51 -22.39
N ASN A 18 41.09 -29.60 -21.48
CA ASN A 18 41.25 -29.87 -20.06
C ASN A 18 40.11 -29.16 -19.33
N HIS A 19 39.06 -29.90 -19.03
CA HIS A 19 38.01 -29.40 -18.16
C HIS A 19 38.44 -29.55 -16.71
N SER A 20 38.12 -28.55 -15.90
CA SER A 20 38.29 -28.64 -14.46
C SER A 20 37.47 -29.81 -13.90
N ASP A 21 37.94 -30.41 -12.80
CA ASP A 21 37.23 -31.50 -12.16
C ASP A 21 35.83 -31.05 -11.71
N LEU A 22 34.85 -31.91 -11.94
CA LEU A 22 33.46 -31.65 -11.60
C LEU A 22 33.27 -31.52 -10.09
N LEU A 23 34.06 -32.24 -9.29
CA LEU A 23 33.99 -32.15 -7.83
C LEU A 23 34.46 -30.78 -7.32
N ASP A 24 35.56 -30.27 -7.87
CA ASP A 24 36.07 -28.93 -7.52
C ASP A 24 35.08 -27.83 -7.91
N VAL A 25 34.47 -27.96 -9.10
CA VAL A 25 33.45 -27.00 -9.56
C VAL A 25 32.16 -27.09 -8.73
N ALA A 26 31.73 -28.31 -8.35
CA ALA A 26 30.58 -28.50 -7.48
C ALA A 26 30.83 -27.91 -6.09
N ALA A 27 32.01 -28.13 -5.51
CA ALA A 27 32.42 -27.54 -4.24
C ALA A 27 32.43 -26.01 -4.29
N PHE A 28 32.94 -25.43 -5.39
CA PHE A 28 32.89 -23.99 -5.62
C PHE A 28 31.45 -23.47 -5.70
N ILE A 29 30.56 -24.15 -6.44
CA ILE A 29 29.14 -23.76 -6.53
C ILE A 29 28.47 -23.82 -5.15
N LEU A 30 28.73 -24.87 -4.37
CA LEU A 30 28.23 -24.99 -2.99
C LEU A 30 28.73 -23.86 -2.09
N GLN A 31 30.01 -23.51 -2.16
CA GLN A 31 30.57 -22.36 -1.44
C GLN A 31 29.89 -21.04 -1.87
N GLN A 32 29.59 -20.87 -3.16
CA GLN A 32 28.82 -19.70 -3.61
C GLN A 32 27.38 -19.72 -3.06
N HIS A 33 26.77 -20.90 -2.87
CA HIS A 33 25.42 -21.05 -2.32
C HIS A 33 25.33 -20.75 -0.83
N GLU A 34 26.43 -20.82 -0.07
CA GLU A 34 26.49 -20.37 1.33
C GLU A 34 26.28 -18.85 1.48
N SER A 35 26.26 -18.11 0.36
CA SER A 35 26.04 -16.66 0.32
C SER A 35 24.99 -16.29 -0.73
N PHE A 36 24.98 -15.04 -1.20
CA PHE A 36 24.07 -14.56 -2.25
C PHE A 36 24.26 -15.26 -3.61
N GLY A 37 25.30 -16.10 -3.76
CA GLY A 37 25.50 -16.90 -4.97
C GLY A 37 24.38 -17.88 -5.26
N ILE A 38 23.61 -18.29 -4.25
CA ILE A 38 22.38 -19.06 -4.41
C ILE A 38 21.31 -18.33 -5.23
N LEU A 39 21.39 -17.02 -5.45
CA LEU A 39 20.40 -16.28 -6.24
C LEU A 39 20.73 -16.24 -7.73
N HIS A 40 21.97 -16.56 -8.11
CA HIS A 40 22.43 -16.44 -9.49
C HIS A 40 21.86 -17.54 -10.40
N GLY A 41 21.52 -17.17 -11.63
CA GLY A 41 21.19 -18.15 -12.67
C GLY A 41 22.44 -18.86 -13.21
N TYR A 42 22.27 -20.01 -13.84
CA TYR A 42 23.36 -20.84 -14.35
C TYR A 42 24.33 -20.12 -15.30
N ARG A 43 23.87 -19.13 -16.06
CA ARG A 43 24.75 -18.30 -16.93
C ARG A 43 25.68 -17.42 -16.11
N TRP A 44 25.18 -16.87 -15.02
CA TRP A 44 25.96 -16.03 -14.11
C TRP A 44 26.90 -16.88 -13.26
N MET A 45 26.42 -18.05 -12.80
CA MET A 45 27.27 -19.00 -12.09
C MET A 45 28.40 -19.54 -12.99
N HIS A 46 28.11 -19.79 -14.29
CA HIS A 46 29.13 -20.17 -15.26
C HIS A 46 30.21 -19.08 -15.41
N LEU A 47 29.81 -17.81 -15.49
CA LEU A 47 30.77 -16.70 -15.51
C LEU A 47 31.63 -16.65 -14.24
N LYS A 48 31.04 -16.88 -13.06
CA LYS A 48 31.79 -16.98 -11.80
C LYS A 48 32.78 -18.13 -11.80
N CYS A 49 32.39 -19.30 -12.32
CA CYS A 49 33.30 -20.43 -12.47
C CYS A 49 34.49 -20.06 -13.37
N VAL A 50 34.23 -19.43 -14.51
CA VAL A 50 35.29 -18.97 -15.43
C VAL A 50 36.20 -17.91 -14.79
N GLN A 51 35.65 -16.96 -14.03
CA GLN A 51 36.42 -15.93 -13.32
C GLN A 51 37.26 -16.50 -12.19
N ALA A 52 36.80 -17.57 -11.55
CA ALA A 52 37.55 -18.33 -10.55
C ALA A 52 38.61 -19.27 -11.17
N GLY A 53 38.75 -19.28 -12.50
CA GLY A 53 39.76 -20.07 -13.21
C GLY A 53 39.29 -21.46 -13.67
N PHE A 54 38.01 -21.81 -13.48
CA PHE A 54 37.49 -23.09 -13.95
C PHE A 54 37.20 -23.08 -15.46
N ASP A 55 37.70 -24.09 -16.18
CA ASP A 55 37.36 -24.31 -17.59
C ASP A 55 36.26 -25.38 -17.71
N ILE A 56 35.00 -24.97 -17.57
CA ILE A 56 33.85 -25.87 -17.63
C ILE A 56 32.81 -25.43 -18.69
N PRO A 57 32.16 -26.38 -19.40
CA PRO A 57 31.04 -26.04 -20.27
C PRO A 57 29.86 -25.52 -19.46
N ARG A 58 29.16 -24.54 -20.03
CA ARG A 58 27.98 -23.92 -19.40
C ARG A 58 26.88 -24.93 -19.09
N ASP A 59 26.68 -25.90 -19.98
CA ASP A 59 25.61 -26.89 -19.83
C ASP A 59 25.93 -27.86 -18.67
N THR A 60 27.21 -28.10 -18.40
CA THR A 60 27.65 -28.85 -17.22
C THR A 60 27.39 -28.08 -15.92
N VAL A 61 27.60 -26.76 -15.90
CA VAL A 61 27.22 -25.91 -14.74
C VAL A 61 25.70 -25.93 -14.53
N TYR A 62 24.92 -25.95 -15.61
CA TYR A 62 23.46 -26.08 -15.52
C TYR A 62 23.04 -27.41 -14.87
N GLU A 63 23.59 -28.54 -15.31
CA GLU A 63 23.28 -29.85 -14.72
C GLU A 63 23.77 -29.96 -13.27
N LEU A 64 24.96 -29.43 -12.95
CA LEU A 64 25.45 -29.37 -11.56
C LEU A 64 24.52 -28.53 -10.67
N MET A 65 24.10 -27.34 -11.12
CA MET A 65 23.15 -26.53 -10.35
C MET A 65 21.77 -27.18 -10.22
N LYS A 66 21.33 -27.94 -11.22
CA LYS A 66 20.07 -28.70 -11.16
C LYS A 66 20.15 -29.85 -10.16
N LEU A 67 21.33 -30.46 -10.00
CA LEU A 67 21.57 -31.51 -9.01
C LEU A 67 21.70 -30.93 -7.58
N LEU A 68 22.45 -29.83 -7.43
CA LEU A 68 22.77 -29.22 -6.14
C LEU A 68 21.62 -28.36 -5.57
N ASP A 69 20.78 -27.76 -6.43
CA ASP A 69 19.64 -26.92 -6.04
C ASP A 69 18.46 -27.07 -7.04
N PRO A 70 17.82 -28.25 -7.07
CA PRO A 70 16.70 -28.51 -7.97
C PRO A 70 15.50 -27.58 -7.70
N GLU A 71 15.25 -27.24 -6.43
CA GLU A 71 14.15 -26.35 -6.05
C GLU A 71 14.37 -24.90 -6.49
N GLY A 72 15.56 -24.34 -6.23
CA GLY A 72 15.90 -22.99 -6.65
C GLY A 72 15.99 -22.86 -8.17
N MET A 73 16.48 -23.89 -8.87
CA MET A 73 16.45 -23.93 -10.34
C MET A 73 15.01 -23.93 -10.87
N ASN A 74 14.13 -24.77 -10.34
CA ASN A 74 12.72 -24.80 -10.71
C ASN A 74 12.00 -23.48 -10.37
N ALA A 75 12.32 -22.85 -9.24
CA ALA A 75 11.77 -21.56 -8.85
C ALA A 75 12.20 -20.44 -9.81
N ARG A 76 13.47 -20.43 -10.24
CA ARG A 76 14.02 -19.44 -11.20
C ARG A 76 13.45 -19.62 -12.61
N LEU A 77 13.30 -20.87 -13.07
CA LEU A 77 12.70 -21.18 -14.37
C LEU A 77 11.26 -20.66 -14.49
N ARG A 78 10.50 -20.70 -13.38
CA ARG A 78 9.11 -20.20 -13.33
C ARG A 78 9.00 -18.67 -13.45
N LYS A 79 10.12 -17.92 -13.35
CA LYS A 79 10.17 -16.43 -13.35
C LYS A 79 9.13 -15.77 -12.43
N ARG A 80 8.71 -16.47 -11.36
CA ARG A 80 7.63 -16.01 -10.48
C ARG A 80 8.24 -15.37 -9.26
N LEU A 81 7.84 -14.14 -8.95
CA LEU A 81 8.21 -13.47 -7.70
C LEU A 81 7.85 -14.38 -6.52
N LYS A 82 8.85 -14.79 -5.72
CA LYS A 82 8.61 -15.46 -4.43
C LYS A 82 7.98 -14.43 -3.49
N ARG A 83 6.64 -14.44 -3.40
CA ARG A 83 5.90 -13.63 -2.44
C ARG A 83 6.15 -14.22 -1.04
N ARG A 84 6.61 -13.40 -0.10
CA ARG A 84 6.73 -13.81 1.31
C ARG A 84 5.31 -14.10 1.83
N SER A 85 5.15 -15.17 2.60
CA SER A 85 3.89 -15.44 3.28
C SER A 85 3.75 -14.43 4.42
N TYR A 86 2.75 -13.57 4.36
CA TYR A 86 2.41 -12.69 5.48
C TYR A 86 1.58 -13.50 6.49
N SER A 87 2.03 -13.55 7.74
CA SER A 87 1.33 -14.18 8.85
C SER A 87 1.17 -13.17 10.00
N SER A 88 -0.01 -13.17 10.62
CA SER A 88 -0.32 -12.40 11.84
C SER A 88 -1.04 -13.35 12.81
N PRO A 89 -0.74 -13.32 14.12
CA PRO A 89 -1.34 -14.22 15.12
C PRO A 89 -2.87 -14.10 15.27
N GLY A 90 -3.42 -12.91 15.08
CA GLY A 90 -4.86 -12.63 15.24
C GLY A 90 -5.17 -11.16 14.94
N PRO A 91 -6.46 -10.76 15.01
CA PRO A 91 -6.84 -9.36 14.85
C PRO A 91 -6.24 -8.48 15.95
N ASN A 92 -6.10 -7.20 15.66
CA ASN A 92 -5.50 -6.19 16.54
C ASN A 92 -4.03 -6.46 16.91
N PHE A 93 -3.39 -7.43 16.28
CA PHE A 93 -1.96 -7.67 16.48
C PHE A 93 -1.11 -6.61 15.77
N VAL A 94 -1.41 -6.34 14.50
CA VAL A 94 -0.79 -5.26 13.70
C VAL A 94 -1.86 -4.56 12.88
N TRP A 95 -2.01 -3.26 13.09
CA TRP A 95 -2.75 -2.37 12.19
C TRP A 95 -1.79 -1.76 11.17
N HIS A 96 -2.17 -1.81 9.90
CA HIS A 96 -1.41 -1.26 8.78
C HIS A 96 -2.07 0.04 8.34
N ILE A 97 -1.37 1.16 8.47
CA ILE A 97 -1.86 2.51 8.14
C ILE A 97 -1.05 3.05 6.97
N ASP A 98 -1.73 3.70 6.03
CA ASP A 98 -1.11 4.27 4.83
C ASP A 98 -2.01 5.34 4.18
N GLY A 99 -1.42 6.13 3.27
CA GLY A 99 -2.11 7.13 2.46
C GLY A 99 -2.22 6.70 0.99
N TYR A 100 -3.36 7.02 0.38
CA TYR A 100 -3.61 6.85 -1.04
C TYR A 100 -3.63 8.21 -1.75
N ASP A 101 -2.56 8.47 -2.51
CA ASP A 101 -2.26 9.80 -3.08
C ASP A 101 -2.74 10.03 -4.52
N LYS A 102 -3.49 9.11 -5.13
CA LYS A 102 -3.85 9.23 -6.56
C LYS A 102 -4.79 10.41 -6.86
N LEU A 103 -5.57 10.87 -5.89
CA LEU A 103 -6.45 12.03 -6.01
C LEU A 103 -5.82 13.31 -5.45
N LYS A 104 -4.60 13.23 -4.89
CA LYS A 104 -3.88 14.37 -4.31
C LYS A 104 -3.63 15.52 -5.30
N PRO A 105 -3.39 15.28 -6.61
CA PRO A 105 -3.32 16.36 -7.60
C PRO A 105 -4.59 17.23 -7.68
N TYR A 106 -5.74 16.67 -7.30
CA TYR A 106 -7.05 17.34 -7.29
C TYR A 106 -7.45 17.85 -5.89
N GLY A 107 -6.53 17.77 -4.91
CA GLY A 107 -6.76 18.25 -3.55
C GLY A 107 -7.40 17.23 -2.61
N ILE A 108 -7.51 15.95 -2.99
CA ILE A 108 -8.15 14.93 -2.15
C ILE A 108 -7.12 13.86 -1.80
N ALA A 109 -6.83 13.71 -0.52
CA ALA A 109 -5.99 12.64 0.01
C ALA A 109 -6.89 11.63 0.74
N ILE A 110 -6.58 10.34 0.63
CA ILE A 110 -7.32 9.28 1.34
C ILE A 110 -6.38 8.60 2.32
N SER A 111 -6.78 8.49 3.58
CA SER A 111 -6.09 7.69 4.60
C SER A 111 -6.86 6.40 4.84
N GLY A 112 -6.15 5.29 5.02
CA GLY A 112 -6.78 4.03 5.39
C GLY A 112 -6.03 3.29 6.48
N CYS A 113 -6.76 2.38 7.11
CA CYS A 113 -6.17 1.38 7.97
C CYS A 113 -6.83 0.02 7.80
N ILE A 114 -5.99 -1.01 7.78
CA ILE A 114 -6.42 -2.40 7.65
C ILE A 114 -5.77 -3.27 8.72
N ASP A 115 -6.55 -4.17 9.30
CA ASP A 115 -6.06 -5.17 10.23
C ASP A 115 -5.24 -6.25 9.49
N GLY A 116 -4.04 -6.56 10.01
CA GLY A 116 -3.09 -7.44 9.36
C GLY A 116 -3.56 -8.89 9.20
N PHE A 117 -4.35 -9.39 10.17
CA PHE A 117 -4.83 -10.76 10.19
C PHE A 117 -6.10 -10.93 9.36
N SER A 118 -7.15 -10.21 9.73
CA SER A 118 -8.50 -10.33 9.20
C SER A 118 -8.68 -9.67 7.84
N ARG A 119 -7.81 -8.70 7.50
CA ARG A 119 -7.99 -7.76 6.38
C ARG A 119 -9.22 -6.88 6.55
N ASN A 120 -9.75 -6.75 7.76
CA ASN A 120 -10.84 -5.84 8.05
C ASN A 120 -10.34 -4.40 7.96
N ILE A 121 -11.02 -3.59 7.18
CA ILE A 121 -10.74 -2.16 7.07
C ILE A 121 -11.34 -1.48 8.30
N LEU A 122 -10.48 -0.79 9.04
CA LEU A 122 -10.83 -0.09 10.27
C LEU A 122 -11.32 1.32 9.98
N TRP A 123 -10.66 2.02 9.04
CA TRP A 123 -11.14 3.28 8.50
C TRP A 123 -10.70 3.47 7.04
N LEU A 124 -11.48 4.28 6.32
CA LEU A 124 -11.15 4.89 5.03
C LEU A 124 -11.71 6.31 5.04
N GLU A 125 -10.82 7.29 5.05
CA GLU A 125 -11.20 8.69 5.27
C GLU A 125 -10.58 9.57 4.18
N ALA A 126 -11.43 10.25 3.41
CA ALA A 126 -11.01 11.29 2.49
C ALA A 126 -10.76 12.60 3.26
N GLY A 127 -9.76 13.38 2.88
CA GLY A 127 -9.46 14.68 3.46
C GLY A 127 -8.76 15.60 2.47
N THR A 128 -8.62 16.87 2.85
CA THR A 128 -8.02 17.92 2.03
C THR A 128 -6.51 17.74 1.86
N SER A 129 -5.87 17.08 2.83
CA SER A 129 -4.43 16.83 2.87
C SER A 129 -4.11 15.65 3.78
N ASN A 130 -3.06 14.90 3.44
CA ASN A 130 -2.38 13.95 4.32
C ASN A 130 -1.05 14.50 4.86
N ASN A 131 -0.76 15.78 4.64
CA ASN A 131 0.48 16.40 5.12
C ASN A 131 0.38 16.85 6.59
N ASP A 132 -0.83 17.03 7.13
CA ASP A 132 -1.02 17.32 8.55
C ASP A 132 -1.05 16.00 9.34
N PRO A 133 0.00 15.68 10.13
CA PRO A 133 0.03 14.45 10.92
C PRO A 133 -1.10 14.36 11.94
N LYS A 134 -1.62 15.52 12.41
CA LYS A 134 -2.68 15.56 13.43
C LYS A 134 -4.03 15.07 12.91
N VAL A 135 -4.29 15.22 11.61
CA VAL A 135 -5.51 14.69 10.97
C VAL A 135 -5.46 13.17 10.89
N ILE A 136 -4.32 12.59 10.52
CA ILE A 136 -4.17 11.13 10.47
C ILE A 136 -4.21 10.54 11.89
N ALA A 137 -3.60 11.23 12.85
CA ALA A 137 -3.70 10.89 14.27
C ALA A 137 -5.15 10.92 14.78
N ASN A 138 -5.98 11.86 14.31
CA ASN A 138 -7.41 11.90 14.62
C ASN A 138 -8.13 10.61 14.19
N TYR A 139 -7.89 10.14 12.95
CA TYR A 139 -8.50 8.89 12.47
C TYR A 139 -8.08 7.68 13.32
N PHE A 140 -6.81 7.64 13.71
CA PHE A 140 -6.29 6.59 14.58
C PHE A 140 -6.96 6.63 15.96
N ILE A 141 -6.95 7.76 16.67
CA ILE A 141 -7.48 7.83 18.03
C ILE A 141 -9.00 7.68 18.07
N LYS A 142 -9.73 8.17 17.07
CA LYS A 142 -11.17 7.92 16.88
C LYS A 142 -11.46 6.43 16.76
N THR A 143 -10.60 5.70 16.03
CA THR A 143 -10.72 4.25 15.89
C THR A 143 -10.39 3.53 17.20
N VAL A 144 -9.33 3.93 17.90
CA VAL A 144 -8.97 3.39 19.23
C VAL A 144 -10.13 3.57 20.21
N LYS A 145 -10.72 4.77 20.25
CA LYS A 145 -11.90 5.08 21.07
C LYS A 145 -13.08 4.19 20.73
N ASN A 146 -13.44 4.08 19.45
CA ASN A 146 -14.57 3.26 19.00
C ASN A 146 -14.38 1.76 19.29
N LYS A 147 -13.14 1.28 19.34
CA LYS A 147 -12.82 -0.11 19.68
C LYS A 147 -12.63 -0.35 21.18
N GLY A 148 -12.47 0.69 21.98
CA GLY A 148 -12.12 0.58 23.41
C GLY A 148 -10.68 0.11 23.63
N GLY A 149 -9.78 0.32 22.66
CA GLY A 149 -8.39 -0.14 22.78
C GLY A 149 -7.55 0.07 21.53
N CYS A 150 -6.25 -0.12 21.68
CA CYS A 150 -5.24 0.01 20.63
C CYS A 150 -4.69 -1.36 20.20
N PRO A 151 -4.09 -1.48 19.00
CA PRO A 151 -3.46 -2.73 18.59
C PRO A 151 -2.19 -2.98 19.40
N LYS A 152 -1.71 -4.24 19.43
CA LYS A 152 -0.37 -4.54 19.96
C LYS A 152 0.70 -3.75 19.23
N ARG A 153 0.53 -3.60 17.91
CA ARG A 153 1.45 -2.82 17.09
C ARG A 153 0.75 -2.03 15.98
N VAL A 154 1.34 -0.90 15.64
CA VAL A 154 1.02 -0.13 14.43
C VAL A 154 2.18 -0.24 13.45
N ARG A 155 1.86 -0.41 12.17
CA ARG A 155 2.82 -0.31 11.07
C ARG A 155 2.40 0.79 10.11
N THR A 156 3.34 1.65 9.79
CA THR A 156 3.20 2.70 8.79
C THR A 156 4.43 2.70 7.89
N ASP A 157 4.35 3.50 6.83
CA ASP A 157 5.50 3.86 6.04
C ASP A 157 6.38 4.89 6.77
N LEU A 158 7.62 5.02 6.29
CA LEU A 158 8.55 6.06 6.71
C LEU A 158 8.08 7.41 6.16
N GLY A 159 7.47 8.21 7.01
CA GLY A 159 6.97 9.54 6.65
C GLY A 159 6.71 10.39 7.88
N THR A 160 6.82 11.71 7.72
CA THR A 160 6.60 12.69 8.81
C THR A 160 5.12 12.79 9.19
N GLU A 161 4.23 12.37 8.30
CA GLU A 161 2.79 12.34 8.52
C GLU A 161 2.34 11.34 9.60
N ASN A 162 3.19 10.36 9.96
CA ASN A 162 2.84 9.33 10.94
C ASN A 162 3.44 9.55 12.34
N VAL A 163 4.18 10.64 12.56
CA VAL A 163 4.90 10.91 13.82
C VAL A 163 3.95 10.97 15.02
N HIS A 164 2.78 11.60 14.88
CA HIS A 164 1.80 11.66 15.97
C HIS A 164 1.22 10.28 16.32
N ILE A 165 1.00 9.42 15.31
CA ILE A 165 0.54 8.04 15.54
C ILE A 165 1.62 7.24 16.27
N GLU A 166 2.89 7.41 15.90
CA GLU A 166 4.01 6.79 16.62
C GLU A 166 4.00 7.18 18.10
N CYS A 167 3.92 8.47 18.40
CA CYS A 167 3.88 8.97 19.77
C CYS A 167 2.67 8.42 20.53
N MET A 168 1.46 8.49 19.95
CA MET A 168 0.24 7.98 20.58
C MET A 168 0.32 6.48 20.83
N GLN A 169 0.71 5.68 19.84
CA GLN A 169 0.81 4.23 19.99
C GLN A 169 1.79 3.84 21.10
N LYS A 170 2.95 4.50 21.17
CA LYS A 170 3.92 4.28 22.25
C LYS A 170 3.38 4.69 23.61
N PHE A 171 2.69 5.83 23.69
CA PHE A 171 2.07 6.33 24.91
C PHE A 171 0.98 5.38 25.43
N LEU A 172 0.08 4.92 24.57
CA LEU A 172 -1.01 3.99 24.91
C LEU A 172 -0.50 2.58 25.29
N ARG A 173 0.72 2.24 24.87
CA ARG A 173 1.36 0.94 25.14
C ARG A 173 2.51 1.02 26.13
N ARG A 174 2.71 2.15 26.82
CA ARG A 174 3.89 2.37 27.69
C ARG A 174 3.93 1.42 28.89
N ASP A 175 2.76 1.12 29.46
CA ASP A 175 2.61 0.27 30.65
C ASP A 175 2.28 -1.19 30.29
N GLY A 176 2.41 -1.57 29.01
CA GLY A 176 2.14 -2.93 28.56
C GLY A 176 3.17 -3.95 29.05
N GLU A 177 2.71 -5.08 29.56
CA GLU A 177 3.59 -6.11 30.15
C GLU A 177 4.31 -7.01 29.11
N ASP A 178 3.89 -6.96 27.83
CA ASP A 178 4.48 -7.80 26.79
C ASP A 178 5.73 -7.19 26.14
N SER A 179 6.56 -8.05 25.54
CA SER A 179 7.85 -7.67 24.95
C SER A 179 7.78 -6.69 23.77
N LEU A 180 6.58 -6.40 23.27
CA LEU A 180 6.30 -5.48 22.16
C LEU A 180 5.70 -4.15 22.63
N ALA A 181 5.56 -3.92 23.94
CA ALA A 181 5.09 -2.68 24.52
C ALA A 181 6.08 -1.50 24.34
N GLY A 182 5.63 -0.29 24.67
CA GLY A 182 6.40 0.94 24.55
C GLY A 182 6.93 1.17 23.12
N ASP A 183 8.22 1.48 22.98
CA ASP A 183 8.85 1.79 21.68
C ASP A 183 8.69 0.71 20.61
N LYS A 184 8.60 -0.57 21.02
CA LYS A 184 8.49 -1.71 20.08
C LYS A 184 7.08 -1.88 19.51
N SER A 185 6.11 -1.14 20.04
CA SER A 185 4.72 -1.17 19.60
C SER A 185 4.52 -0.44 18.27
N TYR A 186 5.54 0.28 17.80
CA TYR A 186 5.51 0.93 16.50
C TYR A 186 6.51 0.31 15.52
N LEU A 187 6.12 0.24 14.25
CA LEU A 187 6.91 -0.31 13.15
C LEU A 187 6.92 0.67 11.99
N SER A 188 7.99 1.45 11.86
CA SER A 188 8.29 2.19 10.63
C SER A 188 9.09 1.30 9.68
N GLY A 189 8.79 1.38 8.38
CA GLY A 189 9.49 0.60 7.37
C GLY A 189 9.21 1.06 5.95
N LYS A 190 9.80 0.36 4.98
CA LYS A 190 9.50 0.59 3.56
C LYS A 190 8.07 0.16 3.25
N SER A 191 7.41 0.87 2.33
CA SER A 191 6.06 0.56 1.81
C SER A 191 5.85 -0.90 1.43
N ALA A 192 6.88 -1.55 0.87
CA ALA A 192 6.87 -2.97 0.54
C ALA A 192 6.63 -3.93 1.73
N LEU A 193 6.73 -3.43 2.97
CA LEU A 193 6.41 -4.16 4.20
C LEU A 193 4.96 -3.93 4.65
N ASN A 194 4.31 -2.86 4.18
CA ASN A 194 2.91 -2.49 4.42
C ASN A 194 1.97 -3.23 3.45
N GLN A 195 2.24 -4.52 3.23
CA GLN A 195 1.70 -5.30 2.09
C GLN A 195 0.17 -5.40 2.08
N ARG A 196 -0.48 -5.32 3.24
CA ARG A 196 -1.94 -5.49 3.34
C ARG A 196 -2.69 -4.31 2.77
N ILE A 197 -2.29 -3.10 3.17
CA ILE A 197 -2.95 -1.87 2.73
C ILE A 197 -2.55 -1.51 1.29
N GLU A 198 -1.29 -1.73 0.93
CA GLU A 198 -0.81 -1.57 -0.45
C GLU A 198 -1.55 -2.47 -1.45
N TRP A 199 -1.83 -3.72 -1.05
CA TRP A 199 -2.67 -4.60 -1.86
C TRP A 199 -4.10 -4.06 -1.96
N PHE A 200 -4.65 -3.53 -0.88
CA PHE A 200 -6.00 -2.96 -0.85
C PHE A 200 -6.10 -1.70 -1.74
N TRP A 201 -5.07 -0.85 -1.80
CA TRP A 201 -5.02 0.28 -2.74
C TRP A 201 -5.14 -0.12 -4.20
N GLY A 202 -4.57 -1.28 -4.57
CA GLY A 202 -4.75 -1.85 -5.90
C GLY A 202 -6.20 -2.22 -6.21
N LEU A 203 -6.98 -2.60 -5.19
CA LEU A 203 -8.42 -2.84 -5.30
C LEU A 203 -9.20 -1.51 -5.34
N LEU A 204 -8.96 -0.62 -4.38
CA LEU A 204 -9.62 0.69 -4.30
C LEU A 204 -9.50 1.47 -5.61
N ARG A 205 -8.32 1.42 -6.25
CA ARG A 205 -8.11 2.04 -7.56
C ARG A 205 -9.05 1.49 -8.63
N LYS A 206 -9.31 0.19 -8.64
CA LYS A 206 -10.19 -0.44 -9.64
C LYS A 206 -11.65 -0.16 -9.38
N GLU A 207 -12.06 -0.13 -8.11
CA GLU A 207 -13.47 0.04 -7.73
C GLU A 207 -13.94 1.49 -7.85
N MET A 208 -13.14 2.48 -7.40
CA MET A 208 -13.53 3.90 -7.49
C MET A 208 -12.41 4.83 -7.96
N GLY A 209 -11.14 4.53 -7.63
CA GLY A 209 -10.08 5.52 -7.80
C GLY A 209 -9.86 5.92 -9.26
N GLN A 210 -9.94 4.96 -10.18
CA GLN A 210 -9.77 5.21 -11.61
C GLN A 210 -10.89 6.09 -12.18
N PHE A 211 -12.15 5.87 -11.75
CA PHE A 211 -13.30 6.68 -12.17
C PHE A 211 -13.09 8.17 -11.87
N TYR A 212 -12.72 8.51 -10.63
CA TYR A 212 -12.47 9.91 -10.26
C TYR A 212 -11.23 10.48 -10.93
N MET A 213 -10.18 9.68 -11.12
CA MET A 213 -8.98 10.13 -11.85
C MET A 213 -9.32 10.53 -13.28
N ASP A 214 -10.15 9.73 -13.97
CA ASP A 214 -10.56 10.00 -15.35
C ASP A 214 -11.51 11.19 -15.38
N LEU A 215 -12.52 11.23 -14.50
CA LEU A 215 -13.47 12.35 -14.37
C LEU A 215 -12.76 13.70 -14.19
N PHE A 216 -11.78 13.76 -13.29
CA PHE A 216 -11.04 15.00 -13.04
C PHE A 216 -10.00 15.30 -14.13
N ALA A 217 -9.45 14.27 -14.80
CA ALA A 217 -8.55 14.48 -15.93
C ALA A 217 -9.30 15.09 -17.13
N ASP A 218 -10.57 14.71 -17.33
CA ASP A 218 -11.40 15.26 -18.42
C ASP A 218 -11.67 16.76 -18.22
N LEU A 219 -11.79 17.23 -16.97
CA LEU A 219 -11.88 18.67 -16.66
C LEU A 219 -10.66 19.47 -17.14
N SER A 220 -9.50 18.83 -17.29
CA SER A 220 -8.27 19.45 -17.81
C SER A 220 -8.05 19.24 -19.31
N ARG A 221 -8.77 18.32 -19.99
CA ARG A 221 -8.44 17.87 -21.36
C ARG A 221 -9.34 18.41 -22.46
N ASP A 222 -10.59 18.75 -22.17
CA ASP A 222 -11.60 19.09 -23.20
C ASP A 222 -11.51 20.52 -23.77
N GLY A 223 -10.30 21.06 -23.94
CA GLY A 223 -10.07 22.36 -24.63
C GLY A 223 -10.52 23.62 -23.90
N ASN A 224 -11.26 23.49 -22.79
CA ASN A 224 -11.81 24.61 -22.01
C ASN A 224 -11.00 24.94 -20.73
N ASP A 225 -9.93 24.18 -20.43
CA ASP A 225 -9.04 24.37 -19.27
C ASP A 225 -9.80 24.66 -17.96
N TYR A 226 -10.81 23.82 -17.65
CA TYR A 226 -11.66 23.99 -16.47
C TYR A 226 -10.96 23.62 -15.17
N PHE A 227 -9.85 22.90 -15.19
CA PHE A 227 -9.07 22.58 -13.99
C PHE A 227 -7.59 22.86 -14.24
N SER A 228 -7.10 23.92 -13.59
CA SER A 228 -5.72 24.41 -13.66
C SER A 228 -4.80 23.82 -12.59
N GLY A 229 -5.36 23.14 -11.58
CA GLY A 229 -4.62 22.62 -10.43
C GLY A 229 -4.20 23.67 -9.40
N ASN A 230 -4.67 24.92 -9.54
CA ASN A 230 -4.48 25.96 -8.54
C ASN A 230 -5.28 25.66 -7.24
N THR A 231 -5.04 26.44 -6.21
CA THR A 231 -5.70 26.25 -4.90
C THR A 231 -7.21 26.44 -5.00
N LEU A 232 -7.68 27.40 -5.78
CA LEU A 232 -9.11 27.68 -5.99
C LEU A 232 -9.83 26.45 -6.56
N ASP A 233 -9.36 25.92 -7.69
CA ASP A 233 -9.99 24.77 -8.35
C ASP A 233 -9.97 23.53 -7.44
N LYS A 234 -8.88 23.30 -6.68
CA LYS A 234 -8.81 22.21 -5.70
C LYS A 234 -9.83 22.37 -4.57
N CYS A 235 -10.02 23.58 -4.06
CA CYS A 235 -10.99 23.83 -3.00
C CYS A 235 -12.43 23.65 -3.47
N ILE A 236 -12.76 24.10 -4.69
CA ILE A 236 -14.10 23.87 -5.26
C ILE A 236 -14.32 22.37 -5.55
N ILE A 237 -13.30 21.64 -6.03
CA ILE A 237 -13.38 20.17 -6.16
C ILE A 237 -13.63 19.52 -4.80
N GLN A 238 -12.89 19.90 -3.75
CA GLN A 238 -13.11 19.40 -2.39
C GLN A 238 -14.55 19.67 -1.95
N TYR A 239 -15.04 20.90 -2.12
CA TYR A 239 -16.40 21.28 -1.76
C TYR A 239 -17.46 20.41 -2.46
N CYS A 240 -17.36 20.24 -3.78
CA CYS A 240 -18.37 19.50 -4.55
C CYS A 240 -18.29 17.97 -4.40
N PHE A 241 -17.09 17.40 -4.24
CA PHE A 241 -16.87 15.96 -4.36
C PHE A 241 -16.52 15.24 -3.04
N MET A 242 -16.08 15.94 -1.99
CA MET A 242 -15.55 15.28 -0.78
C MET A 242 -16.60 14.40 -0.09
N SER A 243 -17.84 14.88 0.04
CA SER A 243 -18.95 14.13 0.65
C SER A 243 -19.28 12.86 -0.14
N ILE A 244 -19.37 12.96 -1.47
CA ILE A 244 -19.65 11.84 -2.37
C ILE A 244 -18.52 10.81 -2.33
N ILE A 245 -17.27 11.25 -2.40
CA ILE A 245 -16.11 10.36 -2.31
C ILE A 245 -16.09 9.66 -0.95
N GLN A 246 -16.40 10.36 0.14
CA GLN A 246 -16.48 9.75 1.45
C GLN A 246 -17.58 8.69 1.52
N ALA A 247 -18.79 8.98 1.01
CA ALA A 247 -19.89 8.01 0.97
C ALA A 247 -19.50 6.74 0.19
N ASN A 248 -18.82 6.90 -0.95
CA ASN A 248 -18.32 5.77 -1.75
C ASN A 248 -17.23 4.98 -1.03
N LEU A 249 -16.35 5.63 -0.26
CA LEU A 249 -15.36 4.95 0.58
C LEU A 249 -16.03 4.13 1.69
N ASP A 250 -17.07 4.66 2.30
CA ASP A 250 -17.85 3.96 3.33
C ASP A 250 -18.56 2.72 2.74
N GLU A 251 -19.18 2.85 1.55
CA GLU A 251 -19.77 1.71 0.83
C GLU A 251 -18.74 0.63 0.51
N ILE A 252 -17.57 1.02 -0.02
CA ILE A 252 -16.49 0.08 -0.34
C ILE A 252 -15.97 -0.60 0.93
N ARG A 253 -15.81 0.14 2.03
CA ARG A 253 -15.39 -0.44 3.31
C ARG A 253 -16.38 -1.51 3.75
N ASP A 254 -17.67 -1.24 3.71
CA ASP A 254 -18.70 -2.13 4.22
C ASP A 254 -18.86 -3.36 3.33
N THR A 255 -18.83 -3.16 2.00
CA THR A 255 -18.79 -4.24 1.01
C THR A 255 -17.56 -5.11 1.19
N TRP A 256 -16.38 -4.51 1.36
CA TRP A 256 -15.14 -5.23 1.61
C TRP A 256 -15.17 -5.98 2.94
N ASN A 257 -15.62 -5.38 4.03
CA ASN A 257 -15.61 -6.06 5.32
C ASN A 257 -16.57 -7.25 5.36
N THR A 258 -17.63 -7.21 4.57
CA THR A 258 -18.61 -8.29 4.47
C THR A 258 -18.30 -9.31 3.37
N HIS A 259 -17.49 -9.01 2.35
CA HIS A 259 -17.26 -9.96 1.24
C HIS A 259 -16.59 -11.26 1.69
N ARG A 260 -16.74 -12.30 0.88
CA ARG A 260 -16.06 -13.59 1.08
C ARG A 260 -14.69 -13.57 0.43
N LEU A 261 -13.64 -13.76 1.22
CA LEU A 261 -12.29 -13.95 0.73
C LEU A 261 -12.20 -15.26 -0.06
N GLN A 262 -11.62 -15.19 -1.26
CA GLN A 262 -11.36 -16.37 -2.08
C GLN A 262 -10.29 -17.26 -1.43
N SER A 263 -10.52 -18.57 -1.44
CA SER A 263 -9.53 -19.54 -0.95
C SER A 263 -8.42 -19.70 -1.98
N ASN A 264 -7.20 -19.32 -1.60
CA ASN A 264 -6.02 -19.61 -2.42
C ASN A 264 -5.53 -21.03 -2.12
N GLY A 265 -6.27 -22.05 -2.58
CA GLY A 265 -5.81 -23.44 -2.85
C GLY A 265 -5.07 -24.25 -1.78
N ASN A 266 -4.74 -23.69 -0.61
CA ASN A 266 -3.84 -24.28 0.38
C ASN A 266 -4.55 -24.49 1.73
N GLY A 267 -5.70 -25.17 1.71
CA GLY A 267 -6.20 -25.90 2.88
C GLY A 267 -6.83 -25.06 4.01
N ILE A 268 -7.05 -23.77 3.83
CA ILE A 268 -7.84 -22.98 4.80
C ILE A 268 -9.17 -22.61 4.14
N GLY A 269 -10.26 -23.13 4.71
CA GLY A 269 -11.62 -23.11 4.15
C GLY A 269 -12.00 -21.78 3.50
N GLY A 270 -12.53 -21.86 2.29
CA GLY A 270 -13.11 -20.71 1.59
C GLY A 270 -14.31 -20.14 2.37
N GLY A 271 -14.64 -18.87 2.11
CA GLY A 271 -15.79 -18.22 2.73
C GLY A 271 -15.49 -17.42 4.01
N LYS A 272 -14.22 -17.16 4.31
CA LYS A 272 -13.86 -16.23 5.39
C LYS A 272 -14.29 -14.81 5.05
N ARG A 273 -14.95 -14.12 5.97
CA ARG A 273 -15.29 -12.69 5.81
C ARG A 273 -14.38 -11.87 6.73
N PRO A 274 -13.80 -10.75 6.27
CA PRO A 274 -12.93 -9.94 7.12
C PRO A 274 -13.57 -9.56 8.45
N ILE A 275 -14.83 -9.15 8.45
CA ILE A 275 -15.57 -8.79 9.67
C ILE A 275 -15.71 -9.95 10.66
N LEU A 276 -15.93 -11.18 10.17
CA LEU A 276 -16.03 -12.36 11.04
C LEU A 276 -14.66 -12.75 11.58
N MET A 277 -13.60 -12.67 10.75
CA MET A 277 -12.23 -12.91 11.21
C MET A 277 -11.78 -11.91 12.26
N TYR A 278 -12.29 -10.68 12.20
CA TYR A 278 -11.96 -9.62 13.15
C TYR A 278 -12.76 -9.73 14.45
N ASN A 279 -14.08 -9.91 14.37
CA ASN A 279 -14.96 -9.92 15.55
C ASN A 279 -15.05 -11.30 16.23
N LEU A 280 -14.86 -12.39 15.49
CA LEU A 280 -14.96 -13.77 15.99
C LEU A 280 -13.71 -14.58 15.63
N PRO A 281 -12.50 -14.14 16.04
CA PRO A 281 -11.24 -14.78 15.66
C PRO A 281 -11.13 -16.23 16.13
N GLN A 282 -11.86 -16.61 17.18
CA GLN A 282 -11.87 -17.95 17.75
C GLN A 282 -12.39 -19.00 16.75
N LEU A 283 -13.32 -18.62 15.85
CA LEU A 283 -13.81 -19.48 14.76
C LEU A 283 -12.69 -19.84 13.75
N TYR A 284 -11.59 -19.12 13.79
CA TYR A 284 -10.45 -19.28 12.90
C TYR A 284 -9.17 -19.69 13.64
N GLY A 285 -9.28 -20.14 14.90
CA GLY A 285 -8.14 -20.56 15.71
C GLY A 285 -7.20 -19.42 16.11
N ALA A 286 -7.70 -18.18 16.12
CA ALA A 286 -6.97 -16.99 16.52
C ALA A 286 -7.58 -16.37 17.78
N ILE A 287 -6.82 -15.49 18.42
CA ILE A 287 -7.26 -14.73 19.59
C ILE A 287 -7.23 -13.23 19.27
N ASP A 288 -8.09 -12.47 19.93
CA ASP A 288 -8.04 -11.01 19.86
C ASP A 288 -6.84 -10.49 20.66
N HIS A 289 -6.10 -9.55 20.07
CA HIS A 289 -4.93 -8.91 20.66
C HIS A 289 -5.16 -7.44 21.00
N LEU A 290 -6.41 -6.98 21.02
CA LEU A 290 -6.74 -5.62 21.41
C LEU A 290 -6.22 -5.33 22.82
N CYS A 291 -5.46 -4.26 22.95
CA CYS A 291 -4.94 -3.78 24.22
C CYS A 291 -5.91 -2.72 24.74
N GLN A 292 -6.55 -3.00 25.87
CA GLN A 292 -7.44 -2.04 26.52
C GLN A 292 -6.67 -0.78 26.89
N VAL A 293 -7.34 0.36 26.76
CA VAL A 293 -6.78 1.70 27.01
C VAL A 293 -7.76 2.46 27.90
N GLU A 294 -7.25 3.23 28.85
CA GLU A 294 -8.11 4.03 29.72
C GLU A 294 -8.65 5.29 28.99
N GLU A 295 -9.89 5.69 29.29
CA GLU A 295 -10.55 6.81 28.57
C GLU A 295 -9.81 8.16 28.76
N ASN A 296 -9.20 8.40 29.93
CA ASN A 296 -8.34 9.56 30.20
C ASN A 296 -7.16 9.65 29.22
N GLU A 297 -6.52 8.53 28.89
CA GLU A 297 -5.40 8.46 27.94
C GLU A 297 -5.84 8.77 26.52
N ILE A 298 -7.05 8.31 26.16
CA ILE A 298 -7.68 8.62 24.87
C ILE A 298 -7.94 10.13 24.77
N ILE A 299 -8.47 10.75 25.84
CA ILE A 299 -8.75 12.20 25.87
C ILE A 299 -7.46 13.00 25.64
N VAL A 300 -6.37 12.67 26.34
CA VAL A 300 -5.06 13.33 26.15
C VAL A 300 -4.59 13.21 24.70
N CYS A 301 -4.76 12.04 24.08
CA CYS A 301 -4.41 11.85 22.68
C CYS A 301 -5.29 12.68 21.74
N VAL A 302 -6.60 12.80 22.01
CA VAL A 302 -7.53 13.60 21.20
C VAL A 302 -7.16 15.08 21.19
N GLU A 303 -6.68 15.63 22.30
CA GLU A 303 -6.20 17.02 22.40
C GLU A 303 -5.02 17.32 21.45
N GLU A 304 -4.25 16.29 21.07
CA GLU A 304 -3.14 16.38 20.12
C GLU A 304 -3.54 16.14 18.66
N THR A 305 -4.85 16.16 18.36
CA THR A 305 -5.37 15.92 17.00
C THR A 305 -6.10 17.13 16.40
N THR A 306 -6.23 17.10 15.08
CA THR A 306 -7.00 18.10 14.32
C THR A 306 -8.17 17.40 13.66
N SER A 307 -9.36 17.99 13.78
CA SER A 307 -10.56 17.47 13.12
C SER A 307 -10.43 17.57 11.60
N LYS A 308 -11.01 16.58 10.91
CA LYS A 308 -11.09 16.56 9.44
C LYS A 308 -11.85 17.78 8.94
N GLN A 309 -11.25 18.52 8.01
CA GLN A 309 -11.89 19.61 7.28
C GLN A 309 -12.42 19.12 5.93
N LEU A 310 -13.57 19.66 5.51
CA LEU A 310 -14.20 19.34 4.22
C LEU A 310 -13.53 20.08 3.06
N CYS A 311 -13.13 21.34 3.29
CA CYS A 311 -12.43 22.20 2.34
C CYS A 311 -11.19 22.78 3.02
N ALA A 312 -10.11 22.97 2.26
CA ALA A 312 -8.88 23.57 2.76
C ALA A 312 -9.04 25.07 3.08
N ASP A 313 -9.98 25.74 2.42
CA ASP A 313 -10.29 27.15 2.61
C ASP A 313 -11.73 27.32 3.10
N THR A 314 -11.88 27.75 4.34
CA THR A 314 -13.19 27.94 4.99
C THR A 314 -13.97 29.11 4.40
N CYS A 315 -13.28 30.21 4.05
CA CYS A 315 -13.93 31.39 3.47
C CYS A 315 -14.49 31.06 2.08
N LEU A 316 -13.73 30.33 1.27
CA LEU A 316 -14.21 29.88 -0.04
C LEU A 316 -15.35 28.88 0.08
N SER A 317 -15.30 27.99 1.08
CA SER A 317 -16.40 27.07 1.37
C SER A 317 -17.68 27.81 1.75
N GLU A 318 -17.58 28.89 2.54
CA GLU A 318 -18.72 29.75 2.90
C GLU A 318 -19.27 30.49 1.69
N LEU A 319 -18.40 31.03 0.82
CA LEU A 319 -18.80 31.67 -0.42
C LEU A 319 -19.55 30.70 -1.34
N CYS A 320 -19.03 29.48 -1.55
CA CYS A 320 -19.70 28.46 -2.35
C CYS A 320 -21.10 28.13 -1.79
N LYS A 321 -21.23 28.06 -0.48
CA LYS A 321 -22.51 27.82 0.18
C LYS A 321 -23.51 28.96 -0.07
N LEU A 322 -23.08 30.22 0.06
CA LEU A 322 -23.93 31.38 -0.23
C LEU A 322 -24.40 31.38 -1.69
N LEU A 323 -23.49 31.13 -2.64
CA LEU A 323 -23.84 31.09 -4.07
C LEU A 323 -24.83 29.97 -4.41
N MET A 324 -24.72 28.82 -3.74
CA MET A 324 -25.70 27.74 -3.86
C MET A 324 -27.07 28.13 -3.31
N GLU A 325 -27.10 28.79 -2.15
CA GLU A 325 -28.35 29.26 -1.53
C GLU A 325 -29.05 30.31 -2.40
N GLU A 326 -28.31 31.28 -2.94
CA GLU A 326 -28.83 32.31 -3.86
C GLU A 326 -29.41 31.70 -5.15
N SER A 327 -28.77 30.64 -5.64
CA SER A 327 -29.17 29.96 -6.88
C SER A 327 -30.14 28.80 -6.67
N GLN A 328 -30.59 28.58 -5.43
CA GLN A 328 -31.49 27.49 -5.03
C GLN A 328 -31.00 26.10 -5.48
N MET A 329 -29.68 25.90 -5.43
CA MET A 329 -29.05 24.62 -5.76
C MET A 329 -29.01 23.69 -4.55
N ASN A 330 -29.22 22.40 -4.80
CA ASN A 330 -29.10 21.36 -3.78
C ASN A 330 -27.69 20.79 -3.75
N ASP A 331 -27.35 20.16 -2.62
CA ASP A 331 -26.11 19.38 -2.50
C ASP A 331 -26.08 18.24 -3.53
N PRO A 332 -24.94 17.99 -4.20
CA PRO A 332 -24.84 16.96 -5.21
C PRO A 332 -24.83 15.58 -4.55
N ILE A 333 -25.58 14.64 -5.14
CA ILE A 333 -25.67 13.26 -4.69
C ILE A 333 -24.85 12.36 -5.62
N THR A 334 -24.74 12.74 -6.90
CA THR A 334 -23.99 11.98 -7.91
C THR A 334 -22.72 12.71 -8.36
N ALA A 335 -21.75 11.95 -8.88
CA ALA A 335 -20.53 12.54 -9.44
C ALA A 335 -20.81 13.46 -10.65
N THR A 336 -21.90 13.21 -11.38
CA THR A 336 -22.35 14.06 -12.49
C THR A 336 -22.86 15.40 -11.97
N GLU A 337 -23.75 15.39 -10.98
CA GLU A 337 -24.25 16.61 -10.32
C GLU A 337 -23.10 17.41 -9.69
N ALA A 338 -22.15 16.73 -9.04
CA ALA A 338 -20.98 17.41 -8.47
C ALA A 338 -20.08 18.04 -9.54
N LYS A 339 -19.98 17.43 -10.72
CA LYS A 339 -19.27 18.02 -11.87
C LYS A 339 -19.98 19.27 -12.36
N GLU A 340 -21.29 19.23 -12.52
CA GLU A 340 -22.10 20.37 -12.93
C GLU A 340 -21.99 21.52 -11.92
N LEU A 341 -22.09 21.22 -10.62
CA LEU A 341 -21.92 22.18 -9.55
C LEU A 341 -20.51 22.78 -9.54
N TYR A 342 -19.46 21.96 -9.76
CA TYR A 342 -18.08 22.45 -9.88
C TYR A 342 -17.94 23.48 -11.01
N LEU A 343 -18.47 23.18 -12.20
CA LEU A 343 -18.39 24.07 -13.35
C LEU A 343 -19.11 25.40 -13.06
N TYR A 344 -20.31 25.32 -12.49
CA TYR A 344 -21.09 26.49 -12.09
C TYR A 344 -20.34 27.36 -11.06
N LEU A 345 -19.96 26.77 -9.91
CA LEU A 345 -19.32 27.51 -8.83
C LEU A 345 -17.99 28.12 -9.26
N ARG A 346 -17.21 27.41 -10.07
CA ARG A 346 -15.94 27.91 -10.57
C ARG A 346 -16.12 29.17 -11.43
N GLU A 347 -17.09 29.16 -12.33
CA GLU A 347 -17.36 30.31 -13.20
C GLU A 347 -17.85 31.51 -12.38
N THR A 348 -18.83 31.28 -11.49
CA THR A 348 -19.39 32.32 -10.64
C THR A 348 -18.35 32.93 -9.71
N VAL A 349 -17.57 32.11 -9.00
CA VAL A 349 -16.52 32.61 -8.09
C VAL A 349 -15.44 33.39 -8.84
N ARG A 350 -15.05 32.95 -10.04
CA ARG A 350 -14.08 33.71 -10.85
C ARG A 350 -14.64 35.04 -11.35
N SER A 351 -15.91 35.07 -11.72
CA SER A 351 -16.59 36.30 -12.10
C SER A 351 -16.63 37.29 -10.94
N GLU A 352 -17.01 36.85 -9.74
CA GLU A 352 -17.00 37.67 -8.52
C GLU A 352 -15.59 38.21 -8.24
N LEU A 353 -14.57 37.36 -8.25
CA LEU A 353 -13.18 37.79 -8.00
C LEU A 353 -12.65 38.81 -9.01
N ASN A 354 -13.06 38.71 -10.28
CA ASN A 354 -12.69 39.67 -11.32
C ASN A 354 -13.44 41.00 -11.21
N ASN A 355 -14.60 41.05 -10.56
CA ASN A 355 -15.35 42.29 -10.34
C ASN A 355 -14.73 43.16 -9.23
N PHE A 356 -13.85 42.60 -8.40
CA PHE A 356 -13.15 43.30 -7.30
C PHE A 356 -11.66 43.56 -7.57
N ALA A 357 -11.14 43.13 -8.72
CA ALA A 357 -9.76 43.35 -9.17
C ALA A 357 -9.69 44.46 -10.21
#